data_AF-A0A4Q2UPR4-F1
#
_entry.id   AF-A0A4Q2UPR4-F1
#
_cell.length_a   1.000
_cell.length_b   1.000
_cell.length_c   1.000
_cell.angle_alpha   90.00
_cell.angle_beta   90.00
_cell.angle_gamma   90.00
#
_symmetry.space_group_name_H-M   'P 1'
#
loop_
_entity.id
_entity.type
_entity.pdbx_description
1 polymer ?
#
loop_
_entity_poly.entity_id
_entity_poly.type
_entity_poly.pdbx_seq_one_letter_code
_entity_poly.pdbx_strand_id
1 'polypeptide(L)'
;MLRSALFAGFLLISALLVGFQSTDSWLGKWSGEHPDGVTYTITVKDKYKGMNLCDVHAQGIQTFYHLECWATGTPTTLKVYYRSTTDGAFYAKDRVKLNQPLFILQRDKGKTNWQWQQIFDGKIPVRKKASA
;
A
#
# COMPACT_ATOMS: atom_id res chain seq x y z
N MET A 1 -42.92 -9.11 -37.67
CA MET A 1 -42.53 -9.25 -36.26
C MET A 1 -41.07 -9.70 -36.19
N LEU A 2 -40.07 -8.80 -36.14
CA LEU A 2 -38.70 -9.11 -35.67
C LEU A 2 -37.80 -7.85 -35.71
N ARG A 3 -38.04 -6.84 -34.88
CA ARG A 3 -37.15 -5.66 -34.79
C ARG A 3 -37.14 -5.07 -33.38
N SER A 4 -36.74 -5.83 -32.36
CA SER A 4 -36.62 -5.28 -31.00
C SER A 4 -35.57 -5.92 -30.09
N ALA A 5 -34.67 -6.79 -30.60
CA ALA A 5 -33.79 -7.59 -29.74
C ALA A 5 -32.32 -7.14 -29.66
N LEU A 6 -31.97 -5.93 -30.15
CA LEU A 6 -30.56 -5.50 -30.25
C LEU A 6 -30.11 -4.45 -29.22
N PHE A 7 -31.00 -3.89 -28.40
CA PHE A 7 -30.63 -2.80 -27.48
C PHE A 7 -30.40 -3.23 -26.01
N ALA A 8 -30.70 -4.47 -25.62
CA ALA A 8 -30.55 -4.92 -24.24
C ALA A 8 -29.13 -5.43 -23.89
N GLY A 9 -28.31 -5.79 -24.87
CA GLY A 9 -26.98 -6.37 -24.63
C GLY A 9 -25.87 -5.35 -24.31
N PHE A 10 -26.04 -4.09 -24.71
CA PHE A 10 -24.96 -3.10 -24.65
C PHE A 10 -24.83 -2.37 -23.30
N LEU A 11 -25.87 -2.44 -22.44
CA LEU A 11 -25.87 -1.77 -21.13
C LEU A 11 -25.28 -2.61 -19.97
N LEU A 12 -25.02 -3.91 -20.19
CA LEU A 12 -24.46 -4.80 -19.16
C LEU A 12 -22.93 -4.90 -19.18
N ILE A 13 -22.26 -4.39 -20.22
CA ILE A 13 -20.80 -4.49 -20.36
C ILE A 13 -20.07 -3.33 -19.64
N SER A 14 -20.72 -2.17 -19.50
CA SER A 14 -20.13 -0.98 -18.85
C SER A 14 -20.03 -1.10 -17.32
N ALA A 15 -20.76 -2.03 -16.69
CA ALA A 15 -20.71 -2.22 -15.23
C ALA A 15 -19.47 -3.01 -14.76
N LEU A 16 -18.74 -3.69 -15.65
CA LEU A 16 -17.58 -4.52 -15.29
C LEU A 16 -16.23 -3.78 -15.35
N LEU A 17 -16.20 -2.53 -15.81
CA LEU A 17 -14.94 -1.77 -15.96
C LEU A 17 -14.64 -0.82 -14.79
N VAL A 18 -15.54 -0.68 -13.82
CA VAL A 18 -15.21 -0.01 -12.55
C VAL A 18 -14.60 -1.06 -11.63
N GLY A 19 -13.42 -1.55 -12.00
CA GLY A 19 -12.56 -2.24 -11.06
C GLY A 19 -12.30 -1.28 -9.91
N PHE A 20 -12.97 -1.51 -8.78
CA PHE A 20 -12.81 -0.73 -7.56
C PHE A 20 -11.35 -0.78 -7.12
N GLN A 21 -10.53 0.16 -7.61
CA GLN A 21 -9.26 0.56 -7.00
C GLN A 21 -9.57 1.37 -5.73
N SER A 22 -10.38 0.79 -4.85
CA SER A 22 -10.65 1.34 -3.54
C SER A 22 -9.59 0.80 -2.59
N THR A 23 -8.67 1.69 -2.27
CA THR A 23 -7.68 1.55 -1.21
C THR A 23 -8.21 2.10 0.12
N ASP A 24 -9.49 2.49 0.19
CA ASP A 24 -10.07 3.18 1.34
C ASP A 24 -10.07 2.26 2.58
N SER A 25 -10.19 0.95 2.37
CA SER A 25 -10.04 -0.06 3.42
C SER A 25 -8.64 -0.10 4.06
N TRP A 26 -7.63 0.50 3.42
CA TRP A 26 -6.26 0.59 3.93
C TRP A 26 -5.99 1.86 4.73
N LEU A 27 -6.90 2.84 4.73
CA LEU A 27 -6.73 4.08 5.48
C LEU A 27 -6.44 3.81 6.97
N GLY A 28 -5.54 4.61 7.53
CA GLY A 28 -5.10 4.53 8.92
C GLY A 28 -3.70 3.95 9.09
N LYS A 29 -3.39 3.57 10.33
CA LYS A 29 -2.04 3.16 10.75
C LYS A 29 -1.92 1.64 10.81
N TRP A 30 -0.89 1.07 10.20
CA TRP A 30 -0.58 -0.36 10.20
C TRP A 30 0.84 -0.56 10.71
N SER A 31 1.04 -1.55 11.57
CA SER A 31 2.34 -1.74 12.21
C SER A 31 2.63 -3.20 12.51
N GLY A 32 3.91 -3.55 12.45
CA GLY A 32 4.44 -4.86 12.81
C GLY A 32 5.92 -4.76 13.20
N GLU A 33 6.42 -5.78 13.87
CA GLU A 33 7.79 -5.85 14.35
C GLU A 33 8.54 -6.92 13.56
N HIS A 34 9.74 -6.56 13.07
CA HIS A 34 10.66 -7.50 12.45
C HIS A 34 11.46 -8.23 13.54
N PRO A 35 11.85 -9.50 13.32
CA PRO A 35 12.66 -10.27 14.28
C PRO A 35 13.94 -9.57 14.78
N ASP A 36 14.47 -8.64 13.98
CA ASP A 36 15.66 -7.84 14.34
C ASP A 36 15.35 -6.66 15.29
N GLY A 37 14.13 -6.60 15.85
CA GLY A 37 13.72 -5.58 16.82
C GLY A 37 13.41 -4.21 16.20
N VAL A 38 13.11 -4.17 14.89
CA VAL A 38 12.67 -2.94 14.21
C VAL A 38 11.16 -2.96 14.04
N THR A 39 10.50 -1.95 14.61
CA THR A 39 9.07 -1.71 14.40
C THR A 39 8.88 -0.90 13.13
N TYR A 40 8.12 -1.45 12.19
CA TYR A 40 7.71 -0.76 10.98
C TYR A 40 6.26 -0.29 11.13
N THR A 41 6.01 0.94 10.71
CA THR A 41 4.67 1.53 10.71
C THR A 41 4.43 2.27 9.41
N ILE A 42 3.31 1.99 8.74
CA ILE A 42 2.78 2.81 7.66
C ILE A 42 1.51 3.52 8.11
N THR A 43 1.40 4.82 7.81
CA THR A 43 0.15 5.57 7.91
C THR A 43 -0.35 5.87 6.51
N VAL A 44 -1.48 5.26 6.13
CA VAL A 44 -2.15 5.51 4.85
C VAL A 44 -3.18 6.61 5.04
N LYS A 45 -2.99 7.72 4.33
CA LYS A 45 -3.87 8.89 4.35
C LYS A 45 -4.77 8.90 3.13
N ASP A 46 -5.64 9.90 3.06
CA ASP A 46 -6.57 10.09 1.95
C ASP A 46 -5.84 10.29 0.60
N LYS A 47 -6.60 10.22 -0.48
CA LYS A 47 -6.11 10.29 -1.84
C LYS A 47 -5.75 11.73 -2.24
N TYR A 48 -4.61 11.85 -2.92
CA TYR A 48 -4.24 13.03 -3.69
C TYR A 48 -3.98 12.60 -5.14
N LYS A 49 -4.72 13.19 -6.08
CA LYS A 49 -4.65 12.85 -7.52
C LYS A 49 -4.78 11.34 -7.80
N GLY A 50 -5.72 10.67 -7.12
CA GLY A 50 -6.03 9.26 -7.33
C GLY A 50 -5.14 8.24 -6.59
N MET A 51 -4.14 8.70 -5.83
CA MET A 51 -3.24 7.85 -5.04
C MET A 51 -3.28 8.24 -3.56
N ASN A 52 -3.20 7.29 -2.64
CA ASN A 52 -3.09 7.63 -1.21
C ASN A 52 -1.72 8.22 -0.91
N LEU A 53 -1.70 9.33 -0.18
CA LEU A 53 -0.48 9.75 0.50
C LEU A 53 -0.21 8.80 1.66
N CYS A 54 1.06 8.48 1.93
CA CYS A 54 1.39 7.68 3.10
C CYS A 54 2.77 8.03 3.66
N ASP A 55 2.96 7.72 4.94
CA ASP A 55 4.23 7.88 5.63
C ASP A 55 4.65 6.54 6.21
N VAL A 56 5.94 6.23 6.09
CA VAL A 56 6.56 5.07 6.71
C VAL A 56 7.49 5.54 7.79
N HIS A 57 7.40 4.90 8.95
CA HIS A 57 8.34 5.04 10.04
C HIS A 57 8.89 3.67 10.40
N ALA A 58 10.22 3.52 10.36
CA ALA A 58 10.93 2.39 10.90
C ALA A 58 11.70 2.84 12.14
N GLN A 59 11.56 2.10 13.25
CA GLN A 59 12.20 2.43 14.51
C GLN A 59 12.69 1.17 15.22
N GLY A 60 13.99 1.14 15.52
CA GLY A 60 14.68 0.12 16.31
C GLY A 60 15.97 0.72 16.89
N ILE A 61 16.73 -0.09 17.62
CA ILE A 61 17.95 0.37 18.32
C ILE A 61 18.98 0.96 17.35
N GLN A 62 19.15 0.36 16.18
CA GLN A 62 20.14 0.76 15.17
C GLN A 62 19.51 1.25 13.85
N THR A 63 18.18 1.39 13.80
CA THR A 63 17.48 1.73 12.56
C THR A 63 16.40 2.75 12.86
N PHE A 64 16.51 3.91 12.21
CA PHE A 64 15.51 4.95 12.28
C PHE A 64 15.40 5.66 10.94
N TYR A 65 14.21 5.66 10.35
CA TYR A 65 13.93 6.47 9.17
C TYR A 65 12.45 6.80 8.99
N HIS A 66 12.20 7.95 8.38
CA HIS A 66 10.90 8.42 7.92
C HIS A 66 10.89 8.56 6.40
N LEU A 67 9.94 7.89 5.75
CA LEU A 67 9.72 8.00 4.32
C LEU A 67 8.36 8.61 4.05
N GLU A 68 8.32 9.52 3.09
CA GLU A 68 7.09 9.88 2.41
C GLU A 68 6.90 8.96 1.21
N CYS A 69 5.66 8.56 1.01
CA CYS A 69 5.30 7.53 0.06
C CYS A 69 3.95 7.84 -0.61
N TRP A 70 3.69 7.15 -1.72
CA TRP A 70 2.40 7.10 -2.40
C TRP A 70 1.94 5.66 -2.42
N ALA A 71 0.64 5.42 -2.35
CA ALA A 71 0.10 4.07 -2.38
C ALA A 71 -1.09 3.95 -3.34
N THR A 72 -1.19 2.80 -3.98
CA THR A 72 -2.29 2.41 -4.87
C THR A 72 -2.53 0.91 -4.76
N GLY A 73 -3.69 0.45 -5.20
CA GLY A 73 -4.00 -0.97 -5.23
C GLY A 73 -5.49 -1.28 -5.15
N THR A 74 -5.78 -2.38 -4.48
CA THR A 74 -7.11 -2.97 -4.35
C THR A 74 -7.45 -3.16 -2.87
N PRO A 75 -8.66 -3.61 -2.54
CA PRO A 75 -9.01 -3.98 -1.17
C PRO A 75 -8.14 -5.08 -0.56
N THR A 76 -7.40 -5.87 -1.35
CA THR A 76 -6.57 -6.98 -0.86
C THR A 76 -5.07 -6.73 -0.99
N THR A 77 -4.66 -5.78 -1.81
CA THR A 77 -3.26 -5.46 -2.06
C THR A 77 -3.04 -3.96 -2.05
N LEU A 78 -2.10 -3.48 -1.24
CA LEU A 78 -1.62 -2.10 -1.26
C LEU A 78 -0.17 -2.08 -1.71
N LYS A 79 0.11 -1.47 -2.86
CA LYS A 79 1.46 -1.24 -3.36
C LYS A 79 1.91 0.14 -2.91
N VAL A 80 3.08 0.22 -2.30
CA VAL A 80 3.61 1.47 -1.74
C VAL A 80 4.90 1.86 -2.43
N TYR A 81 4.98 3.10 -2.88
CA TYR A 81 6.04 3.66 -3.71
C TYR A 81 6.76 4.77 -2.94
N TYR A 82 8.07 4.84 -3.11
CA TYR A 82 8.90 5.86 -2.50
C TYR A 82 8.63 7.25 -3.10
N ARG A 83 8.64 8.29 -2.26
CA ARG A 83 8.71 9.68 -2.69
C ARG A 83 10.02 10.33 -2.25
N SER A 84 10.28 10.29 -0.95
CA SER A 84 11.35 11.04 -0.31
C SER A 84 11.64 10.45 1.07
N THR A 85 12.86 10.66 1.55
CA THR A 85 13.24 10.42 2.95
C THR A 85 13.18 11.76 3.65
N THR A 86 12.34 11.88 4.68
CA THR A 86 12.15 13.13 5.43
C THR A 86 13.00 13.22 6.68
N ASP A 87 13.32 12.07 7.26
CA ASP A 87 14.17 11.98 8.45
C ASP A 87 14.84 10.60 8.51
N GLY A 88 15.92 10.52 9.28
CA GLY A 88 16.70 9.31 9.51
C GLY A 88 17.99 9.23 8.71
N ALA A 89 19.00 8.66 9.37
CA ALA A 89 20.27 8.38 8.76
C ALA A 89 20.24 7.01 8.04
N PHE A 90 20.94 6.89 6.91
CA PHE A 90 21.26 5.63 6.24
C PHE A 90 20.14 4.86 5.50
N TYR A 91 18.97 5.46 5.21
CA TYR A 91 18.11 4.82 4.20
C TYR A 91 18.81 4.85 2.84
N ALA A 92 18.98 3.68 2.20
CA ALA A 92 19.71 3.53 0.94
C ALA A 92 18.92 4.07 -0.26
N LYS A 93 18.57 5.36 -0.23
CA LYS A 93 17.73 6.05 -1.22
C LYS A 93 18.24 5.87 -2.65
N ASP A 94 19.56 5.83 -2.85
CA ASP A 94 20.18 5.73 -4.16
C ASP A 94 19.97 4.35 -4.81
N ARG A 95 19.53 3.36 -4.03
CA ARG A 95 19.17 2.01 -4.50
C ARG A 95 17.69 1.86 -4.82
N VAL A 96 16.87 2.90 -4.59
CA VAL A 96 15.42 2.85 -4.81
C VAL A 96 15.09 3.09 -6.28
N LYS A 97 14.31 2.18 -6.84
CA LYS A 97 13.66 2.36 -8.15
C LYS A 97 12.30 3.01 -7.93
N LEU A 98 12.18 4.31 -8.23
CA LEU A 98 10.99 5.13 -7.98
C LEU A 98 9.69 4.56 -8.61
N ASN A 99 9.82 3.91 -9.77
CA ASN A 99 8.69 3.35 -10.51
C ASN A 99 8.29 1.94 -10.06
N GLN A 100 8.92 1.40 -9.02
CA GLN A 100 8.63 0.09 -8.46
C GLN A 100 8.18 0.22 -6.99
N PRO A 101 7.28 -0.65 -6.51
CA PRO A 101 6.90 -0.64 -5.10
C PRO A 101 8.11 -0.86 -4.20
N LEU A 102 8.22 -0.13 -3.08
CA LEU A 102 9.17 -0.41 -2.00
C LEU A 102 8.74 -1.66 -1.23
N PHE A 103 7.45 -1.74 -0.94
CA PHE A 103 6.83 -2.84 -0.23
C PHE A 103 5.37 -2.98 -0.65
N ILE A 104 4.84 -4.18 -0.42
CA ILE A 104 3.47 -4.55 -0.71
C ILE A 104 2.82 -5.01 0.60
N LEU A 105 1.67 -4.44 0.94
CA LEU A 105 0.81 -5.01 1.97
C LEU A 105 -0.23 -5.90 1.29
N GLN A 106 -0.34 -7.14 1.76
CA GLN A 106 -1.23 -8.16 1.20
C GLN A 106 -2.14 -8.70 2.30
N ARG A 107 -3.45 -8.76 2.04
CA ARG A 107 -4.41 -9.49 2.87
C ARG A 107 -4.55 -10.91 2.36
N ASP A 108 -4.33 -11.88 3.23
CA ASP A 108 -4.57 -13.29 2.96
C ASP A 108 -5.17 -13.95 4.21
N LYS A 109 -6.30 -14.64 4.04
CA LYS A 109 -7.03 -15.36 5.11
C LYS A 109 -7.19 -14.55 6.41
N GLY A 110 -7.59 -13.28 6.28
CA GLY A 110 -7.83 -12.37 7.41
C GLY A 110 -6.56 -11.82 8.08
N LYS A 111 -5.37 -12.17 7.60
CA LYS A 111 -4.09 -11.62 8.07
C LYS A 111 -3.57 -10.61 7.05
N THR A 112 -2.86 -9.60 7.53
CA THR A 112 -2.17 -8.63 6.68
C THR A 112 -0.68 -8.83 6.83
N ASN A 113 0.05 -8.96 5.72
CA ASN A 113 1.49 -9.03 5.71
C ASN A 113 2.07 -7.85 4.94
N TRP A 114 3.17 -7.29 5.44
CA TRP A 114 4.04 -6.37 4.73
C TRP A 114 5.18 -7.18 4.11
N GLN A 115 5.50 -6.95 2.85
CA GLN A 115 6.61 -7.58 2.15
C GLN A 115 7.46 -6.54 1.42
N TRP A 116 8.76 -6.51 1.70
CA TRP A 116 9.71 -5.66 0.97
C TRP A 116 9.95 -6.20 -0.45
N GLN A 117 10.20 -5.30 -1.40
CA GLN A 117 10.34 -5.65 -2.82
C GLN A 117 11.69 -5.21 -3.43
N GLN A 118 12.51 -4.48 -2.66
CA GLN A 118 13.73 -3.85 -3.20
C GLN A 118 14.92 -4.00 -2.25
N ILE A 119 15.17 -2.99 -1.40
CA ILE A 119 16.43 -2.85 -0.63
C ILE A 119 16.61 -3.97 0.40
N PHE A 120 15.50 -4.46 0.93
CA PHE A 120 15.45 -5.50 1.95
C PHE A 120 14.61 -6.66 1.44
N ASP A 121 14.93 -7.84 1.95
CA ASP A 121 14.13 -9.05 1.76
C ASP A 121 13.30 -9.33 3.02
N GLY A 122 12.23 -10.11 2.85
CA GLY A 122 11.45 -10.63 3.95
C GLY A 122 10.01 -10.16 3.97
N LYS A 123 9.30 -10.55 5.03
CA LYS A 123 7.92 -10.18 5.29
C LYS A 123 7.65 -10.15 6.78
N ILE A 124 6.75 -9.28 7.21
CA ILE A 124 6.27 -9.23 8.59
C ILE A 124 4.74 -9.23 8.64
N PRO A 125 4.14 -9.87 9.65
CA PRO A 125 2.73 -9.66 9.92
C PRO A 125 2.53 -8.23 10.42
N VAL A 126 1.49 -7.56 9.95
CA VAL A 126 1.11 -6.22 10.41
C VAL A 126 -0.34 -6.20 10.86
N ARG A 127 -0.64 -5.31 11.80
CA ARG A 127 -1.99 -5.10 12.32
C ARG A 127 -2.36 -3.64 12.19
N LYS A 128 -3.64 -3.38 11.93
CA LYS A 128 -4.21 -2.04 11.99
C LYS A 128 -4.18 -1.58 13.45
N LYS A 129 -3.57 -0.43 13.71
CA LYS A 129 -3.61 0.23 15.02
C LYS A 129 -4.95 0.96 15.13
N ALA A 130 -5.59 0.89 16.30
CA ALA A 130 -6.75 1.72 16.58
C ALA A 130 -6.35 3.19 16.46
N SER A 131 -7.17 4.00 15.79
CA SER A 131 -7.07 5.44 15.90
C SER A 131 -7.40 5.80 17.35
N ALA A 132 -6.48 6.49 18.03
CA ALA A 132 -6.73 7.06 19.35
C ALA A 132 -7.77 8.18 19.26
#